data_AF-A0A3P9L952-F1
#
_entry.id   AF-A0A3P9L952-F1
#
_cell.length_a   1.000
_cell.length_b   1.000
_cell.length_c   1.000
_cell.angle_alpha   90.00
_cell.angle_beta   90.00
_cell.angle_gamma   90.00
#
_symmetry.space_group_name_H-M   'P 1'
#
loop_
_entity.id
_entity.type
_entity.pdbx_description
1 polymer ?
#
loop_
_entity_poly.entity_id
_entity_poly.type
_entity_poly.pdbx_seq_one_letter_code
_entity_poly.pdbx_strand_id
1 'polypeptide(L)'
;CFALGESEQVIELLDRLQRTGELPPPKLQALQRVLQSKFCAAIREATVAAFAASEGHAHPRVVELPKTDEGLGFNIMGGKEQNSPIYISRVIPGGVADRQGGLKRGDQLLSVNGVSVEGEQHEKAVELLKAAQGSVKLVVRYTPKVLEEMEARFEKMRSARRRQQHTSYS
;
A
#
# COMPACT_ATOMS: atom_id res chain seq x y z
N CYS A 1 2.01 5.49 8.79
CA CYS A 1 3.33 5.94 8.32
C CYS A 1 4.35 5.77 9.45
N PHE A 2 5.10 4.68 9.49
CA PHE A 2 6.12 4.46 10.53
C PHE A 2 7.19 5.58 10.53
N ALA A 3 7.55 6.14 9.36
CA ALA A 3 8.48 7.27 9.25
C ALA A 3 7.93 8.63 9.74
N LEU A 4 6.60 8.79 9.86
CA LEU A 4 6.01 9.96 10.55
C LEU A 4 5.82 9.68 12.05
N GLY A 5 5.65 8.40 12.42
CA GLY A 5 5.52 7.96 13.80
C GLY A 5 6.79 8.16 14.63
N GLU A 6 7.98 8.01 14.04
CA GLU A 6 9.23 8.23 14.76
C GLU A 6 9.45 9.72 15.11
N SER A 7 9.04 10.65 14.24
CA SER A 7 9.12 12.09 14.55
C SER A 7 8.12 12.54 15.63
N GLU A 8 6.91 11.96 15.65
CA GLU A 8 5.92 12.25 16.71
C GLU A 8 6.35 11.64 18.05
N GLN A 9 6.92 10.42 18.05
CA GLN A 9 7.46 9.78 19.25
C GLN A 9 8.63 10.56 19.86
N VAL A 10 9.49 11.20 19.06
CA VAL A 10 10.57 12.05 19.56
C VAL A 10 10.02 13.33 20.20
N ILE A 11 8.99 13.94 19.62
CA ILE A 11 8.32 15.12 20.19
C ILE A 11 7.63 14.74 21.51
N GLU A 12 6.93 13.61 21.54
CA GLU A 12 6.24 13.10 22.73
C GLU A 12 7.22 12.70 23.84
N LEU A 13 8.34 12.06 23.50
CA LEU A 13 9.42 11.73 24.44
C LEU A 13 10.05 13.00 25.04
N LEU A 14 10.24 14.05 24.24
CA LEU A 14 10.78 15.32 24.73
C LEU A 14 9.80 16.05 25.64
N ASP A 15 8.50 16.05 25.33
CA ASP A 15 7.47 16.61 26.20
C ASP A 15 7.37 15.84 27.53
N ARG A 16 7.54 14.51 27.48
CA ARG A 16 7.63 13.66 28.70
C ARG A 16 8.88 13.99 29.52
N LEU A 17 10.06 14.10 28.91
CA LEU A 17 11.31 14.46 29.59
C LEU A 17 11.26 15.87 30.20
N GLN A 18 10.53 16.80 29.57
CA GLN A 18 10.30 18.14 30.09
C GLN A 18 9.42 18.14 31.35
N ARG A 19 8.43 17.23 31.41
CA ARG A 19 7.54 17.05 32.57
C ARG A 19 8.19 16.31 33.74
N THR A 20 9.13 15.39 33.48
CA THR A 20 9.85 14.66 34.54
C THR A 20 10.96 15.48 35.19
N GLY A 21 11.36 16.60 34.60
CA GLY A 21 12.42 17.48 35.13
C GLY A 21 13.82 16.86 35.09
N GLU A 22 13.99 15.70 34.43
CA GLU A 22 15.25 14.97 34.35
C GLU A 22 16.32 15.70 33.52
N LEU A 23 15.90 16.66 32.68
CA LEU A 23 16.80 17.45 31.84
C LEU A 23 16.82 18.92 32.25
N PRO A 24 17.99 19.50 32.59
CA PRO A 24 18.08 20.91 32.92
C PRO A 24 17.64 21.79 31.73
N PRO A 25 16.92 22.91 31.97
CA PRO A 25 16.36 23.78 30.93
C PRO A 25 17.32 24.16 29.78
N PRO A 26 18.61 24.48 30.02
CA PRO A 26 19.53 24.81 28.92
C PRO A 26 19.78 23.65 27.95
N LYS A 27 19.77 22.39 28.41
CA LYS A 27 19.91 21.21 27.53
C LYS A 27 18.64 21.00 26.70
N LEU A 28 17.48 21.22 27.30
CA LEU A 28 16.19 21.15 26.61
C LEU A 28 16.09 22.22 25.51
N GLN A 29 16.50 23.45 25.81
CA GLN A 29 16.52 24.55 24.85
C GLN A 29 17.48 24.28 23.67
N ALA A 30 18.61 23.63 23.94
CA ALA A 30 19.54 23.20 22.89
C ALA A 30 18.92 22.14 21.97
N LEU A 31 18.24 21.13 22.53
CA LEU A 31 17.54 20.10 21.75
C LEU A 31 16.38 20.69 20.92
N GLN A 32 15.59 21.59 21.48
CA GLN A 32 14.54 22.31 20.76
C GLN A 32 15.10 23.10 19.58
N ARG A 33 16.23 23.80 19.76
CA ARG A 33 16.91 24.52 18.66
C ARG A 33 17.41 23.59 17.57
N VAL A 34 17.89 22.40 17.90
CA VAL A 34 18.31 21.40 16.91
C VAL A 34 17.11 20.93 16.11
N LEU A 35 16.00 20.58 16.76
CA LEU A 35 14.79 20.14 16.08
C LEU A 35 14.15 21.22 15.21
N GLN A 36 14.20 22.48 15.66
CA GLN A 36 13.71 23.64 14.90
C GLN A 36 14.72 24.16 13.87
N SER A 37 15.90 23.55 13.79
CA SER A 37 16.94 24.03 12.87
C SER A 37 16.55 23.77 11.42
N LYS A 38 17.09 24.63 10.53
CA LYS A 38 17.01 24.40 9.08
C LYS A 38 17.60 23.05 8.67
N PHE A 39 18.55 22.52 9.44
CA PHE A 39 19.12 21.19 9.22
C PHE A 39 18.08 20.09 9.43
N CYS A 40 17.36 20.07 10.54
CA CYS A 40 16.29 19.08 10.77
C CYS A 40 15.15 19.21 9.74
N ALA A 41 14.77 20.43 9.37
CA ALA A 41 13.78 20.66 8.32
C ALA A 41 14.25 20.11 6.96
N ALA A 42 15.50 20.38 6.57
CA ALA A 42 16.09 19.89 5.33
C ALA A 42 16.28 18.37 5.34
N ILE A 43 16.64 17.76 6.47
CA ILE A 43 16.71 16.29 6.60
C ILE A 43 15.31 15.70 6.44
N ARG A 44 14.29 16.25 7.10
CA ARG A 44 12.90 15.79 6.93
C ARG A 44 12.44 15.89 5.49
N GLU A 45 12.73 17.02 4.84
CA GLU A 45 12.40 17.27 3.44
C GLU A 45 13.15 16.32 2.50
N ALA A 46 14.46 16.14 2.71
CA ALA A 46 15.29 15.20 1.95
C ALA A 46 14.88 13.75 2.18
N THR A 47 14.45 13.37 3.38
CA THR A 47 13.90 12.05 3.69
C THR A 47 12.59 11.84 2.94
N VAL A 48 11.64 12.79 3.03
CA VAL A 48 10.37 12.73 2.29
C VAL A 48 10.60 12.70 0.78
N ALA A 49 11.51 13.53 0.27
CA ALA A 49 11.89 13.59 -1.13
C ALA A 49 12.62 12.32 -1.58
N ALA A 50 13.52 11.74 -0.78
CA ALA A 50 14.19 10.48 -1.08
C ALA A 50 13.18 9.32 -1.09
N PHE A 51 12.21 9.31 -0.19
CA PHE A 51 11.10 8.35 -0.22
C PHE A 51 10.25 8.52 -1.48
N ALA A 52 9.90 9.76 -1.85
CA ALA A 52 9.14 10.06 -3.06
C ALA A 52 9.93 9.77 -4.36
N ALA A 53 11.23 10.02 -4.37
CA ALA A 53 12.13 9.88 -5.52
C ALA A 53 12.60 8.44 -5.75
N SER A 54 12.40 7.52 -4.81
CA SER A 54 12.78 6.11 -4.95
C SER A 54 11.95 5.29 -5.95
N GLU A 55 10.97 5.89 -6.64
CA GLU A 55 10.14 5.27 -7.69
C GLU A 55 9.99 3.74 -7.60
N GLY A 56 9.08 3.35 -6.71
CA GLY A 56 8.56 2.01 -6.61
C GLY A 56 7.97 1.82 -5.22
N HIS A 57 6.72 2.24 -4.99
CA HIS A 57 6.11 2.26 -3.65
C HIS A 57 6.00 0.86 -3.01
N ALA A 58 7.13 0.35 -2.49
CA ALA A 58 7.24 -0.88 -1.73
C ALA A 58 6.71 -0.72 -0.29
N HIS A 59 6.33 0.50 0.11
CA HIS A 59 5.75 0.74 1.41
C HIS A 59 4.22 0.62 1.35
N PRO A 60 3.61 -0.16 2.26
CA PRO A 60 2.17 -0.20 2.42
C PRO A 60 1.59 1.20 2.63
N ARG A 61 0.57 1.55 1.83
CA ARG A 61 -0.20 2.79 1.98
C ARG A 61 -1.67 2.47 2.18
N VAL A 62 -2.38 3.39 2.81
CA VAL A 62 -3.82 3.30 3.04
C VAL A 62 -4.55 4.03 1.92
N VAL A 63 -5.58 3.40 1.36
CA VAL A 63 -6.51 4.00 0.40
C VAL A 63 -7.91 3.79 0.92
N GLU A 64 -8.70 4.85 1.08
CA GLU A 64 -10.08 4.76 1.55
C GLU A 64 -11.03 5.09 0.39
N LEU A 65 -11.90 4.15 0.02
CA LEU A 65 -12.84 4.29 -1.10
C LEU A 65 -14.30 4.27 -0.64
N PRO A 66 -15.17 5.20 -1.06
CA PRO A 66 -16.59 5.10 -0.76
C PRO A 66 -17.19 3.91 -1.51
N LYS A 67 -18.05 3.14 -0.83
CA LYS A 67 -18.81 2.06 -1.47
C LYS A 67 -20.04 2.68 -2.13
N THR A 68 -20.15 2.53 -3.44
CA THR A 68 -21.31 2.98 -4.22
C THR A 68 -22.08 1.78 -4.79
N ASP A 69 -23.27 2.03 -5.34
CA ASP A 69 -24.08 1.01 -6.01
C ASP A 69 -23.39 0.44 -7.27
N GLU A 70 -22.51 1.23 -7.90
CA GLU A 70 -21.64 0.81 -9.02
C GLU A 70 -20.43 -0.04 -8.55
N GLY A 71 -20.24 -0.20 -7.24
CA GLY A 71 -19.11 -0.87 -6.63
C GLY A 71 -17.95 0.07 -6.33
N LEU A 72 -16.72 -0.47 -6.40
CA LEU A 72 -15.48 0.24 -6.03
C LEU A 72 -14.64 0.68 -7.24
N GLY A 73 -14.98 0.24 -8.46
CA GLY A 73 -14.30 0.70 -9.68
C GLY A 73 -12.92 0.07 -9.93
N PHE A 74 -12.64 -1.13 -9.45
CA PHE A 74 -11.39 -1.86 -9.74
C PHE A 74 -11.60 -3.38 -9.76
N ASN A 75 -10.66 -4.09 -10.39
CA ASN A 75 -10.62 -5.55 -10.44
C ASN A 75 -9.42 -6.08 -9.64
N ILE A 76 -9.61 -7.24 -9.02
CA ILE A 76 -8.53 -7.98 -8.37
C ILE A 76 -8.20 -9.27 -9.14
N MET A 77 -6.99 -9.80 -8.95
CA MET A 77 -6.54 -11.09 -9.46
C MET A 77 -5.57 -11.77 -8.48
N GLY A 78 -5.18 -13.00 -8.79
CA GLY A 78 -4.34 -13.81 -7.89
C GLY A 78 -5.13 -14.35 -6.70
N GLY A 79 -4.42 -14.89 -5.72
CA GLY A 79 -4.99 -15.66 -4.63
C GLY A 79 -4.13 -16.89 -4.32
N LYS A 80 -4.25 -17.40 -3.09
CA LYS A 80 -3.51 -18.58 -2.61
C LYS A 80 -3.67 -19.79 -3.54
N GLU A 81 -4.85 -19.99 -4.11
CA GLU A 81 -5.17 -21.08 -5.02
C GLU A 81 -4.36 -21.02 -6.33
N GLN A 82 -3.83 -19.84 -6.67
CA GLN A 82 -2.95 -19.60 -7.82
C GLN A 82 -1.47 -19.48 -7.41
N ASN A 83 -1.12 -19.76 -6.15
CA ASN A 83 0.20 -19.51 -5.55
C ASN A 83 0.68 -18.07 -5.80
N SER A 84 -0.24 -17.11 -5.63
CA SER A 84 -0.05 -15.71 -5.96
C SER A 84 -0.62 -14.79 -4.89
N PRO A 85 0.02 -13.66 -4.56
CA PRO A 85 -0.64 -12.59 -3.82
C PRO A 85 -1.86 -12.04 -4.59
N ILE A 86 -2.70 -11.29 -3.88
CA ILE A 86 -3.86 -10.63 -4.47
C ILE A 86 -3.43 -9.25 -4.97
N TYR A 87 -3.75 -8.96 -6.23
CA TYR A 87 -3.33 -7.74 -6.93
C TYR A 87 -4.51 -6.99 -7.53
N ILE A 88 -4.40 -5.66 -7.60
CA ILE A 88 -5.25 -4.82 -8.43
C ILE A 88 -4.80 -4.96 -9.89
N SER A 89 -5.59 -5.69 -10.68
CA SER A 89 -5.30 -5.97 -12.09
C SER A 89 -5.74 -4.84 -13.01
N ARG A 90 -6.78 -4.10 -12.61
CA ARG A 90 -7.33 -2.98 -13.38
C ARG A 90 -8.01 -1.99 -12.46
N VAL A 91 -7.82 -0.70 -12.73
CA VAL A 91 -8.67 0.39 -12.24
C VAL A 91 -9.58 0.80 -13.39
N ILE A 92 -10.89 0.92 -13.12
CA ILE A 92 -11.90 1.22 -14.15
C ILE A 92 -11.89 2.74 -14.40
N PRO A 93 -11.60 3.21 -15.63
CA PRO A 93 -11.62 4.63 -15.95
C PRO A 93 -12.97 5.28 -15.62
N GLY A 94 -12.93 6.42 -14.93
CA GLY A 94 -14.12 7.12 -14.46
C GLY A 94 -14.86 6.43 -13.30
N GLY A 95 -14.42 5.26 -12.83
CA GLY A 95 -14.97 4.57 -11.66
C GLY A 95 -14.54 5.19 -10.33
N VAL A 96 -15.08 4.70 -9.21
CA VAL A 96 -14.80 5.26 -7.87
C VAL A 96 -13.31 5.30 -7.54
N ALA A 97 -12.59 4.18 -7.72
CA ALA A 97 -11.15 4.11 -7.47
C ALA A 97 -10.32 5.05 -8.38
N ASP A 98 -10.77 5.33 -9.59
CA ASP A 98 -10.10 6.26 -10.51
C ASP A 98 -10.35 7.71 -10.09
N ARG A 99 -11.62 8.07 -9.83
CA ARG A 99 -12.03 9.44 -9.45
C ARG A 99 -11.42 9.90 -8.14
N GLN A 100 -11.34 9.01 -7.15
CA GLN A 100 -10.75 9.35 -5.86
C GLN A 100 -9.21 9.23 -5.87
N GLY A 101 -8.67 8.48 -6.83
CA GLY A 101 -7.24 8.23 -6.96
C GLY A 101 -6.68 7.35 -5.84
N GLY A 102 -5.35 7.29 -5.76
CA GLY A 102 -4.64 6.55 -4.71
C GLY A 102 -4.52 5.04 -4.96
N LEU A 103 -5.42 4.41 -5.71
CA LEU A 103 -5.32 3.01 -6.16
C LEU A 103 -4.82 2.93 -7.62
N LYS A 104 -3.95 1.97 -7.93
CA LYS A 104 -3.36 1.80 -9.27
C LYS A 104 -3.25 0.32 -9.63
N ARG A 105 -3.25 0.02 -10.93
CA ARG A 105 -2.86 -1.30 -11.44
C ARG A 105 -1.44 -1.63 -10.98
N GLY A 106 -1.21 -2.83 -10.47
CA GLY A 106 0.09 -3.23 -9.92
C GLY A 106 0.19 -3.07 -8.40
N ASP A 107 -0.86 -2.59 -7.74
CA ASP A 107 -0.95 -2.65 -6.29
C ASP A 107 -1.23 -4.09 -5.81
N GLN A 108 -0.40 -4.60 -4.92
CA GLN A 108 -0.72 -5.75 -4.09
C GLN A 108 -1.70 -5.30 -2.98
N LEU A 109 -2.79 -6.03 -2.82
CA LEU A 109 -3.74 -5.85 -1.73
C LEU A 109 -3.24 -6.61 -0.49
N LEU A 110 -3.06 -5.89 0.61
CA LEU A 110 -2.54 -6.43 1.88
C LEU A 110 -3.66 -6.59 2.91
N SER A 111 -4.58 -5.64 3.01
CA SER A 111 -5.74 -5.75 3.91
C SER A 111 -6.96 -4.97 3.42
N VAL A 112 -8.13 -5.39 3.91
CA VAL A 112 -9.44 -4.75 3.68
C VAL A 112 -10.09 -4.51 5.04
N ASN A 113 -10.40 -3.26 5.36
CA ASN A 113 -10.99 -2.83 6.64
C ASN A 113 -10.23 -3.38 7.87
N GLY A 114 -8.89 -3.44 7.79
CA GLY A 114 -8.03 -3.95 8.85
C GLY A 114 -7.88 -5.48 8.89
N VAL A 115 -8.62 -6.23 8.07
CA VAL A 115 -8.46 -7.68 7.93
C VAL A 115 -7.41 -7.97 6.87
N SER A 116 -6.33 -8.65 7.24
CA SER A 116 -5.28 -9.06 6.30
C SER A 116 -5.83 -10.05 5.27
N VAL A 117 -5.38 -9.91 4.02
CA VAL A 117 -5.66 -10.82 2.91
C VAL A 117 -4.37 -11.41 2.31
N GLU A 118 -3.23 -11.19 2.97
CA GLU A 118 -1.95 -11.77 2.53
C GLU A 118 -1.97 -13.29 2.69
N GLY A 119 -1.73 -14.01 1.59
CA GLY A 119 -1.73 -15.47 1.59
C GLY A 119 -3.13 -16.09 1.67
N GLU A 120 -4.19 -15.29 1.54
CA GLU A 120 -5.57 -15.75 1.50
C GLU A 120 -6.03 -16.10 0.08
N GLN A 121 -7.16 -16.82 -0.01
CA GLN A 121 -7.81 -17.14 -1.28
C GLN A 121 -8.43 -15.90 -1.92
N HIS A 122 -8.55 -15.91 -3.23
CA HIS A 122 -9.20 -14.84 -3.99
C HIS A 122 -10.59 -14.49 -3.44
N GLU A 123 -11.40 -15.51 -3.19
CA GLU A 123 -12.77 -15.41 -2.71
C GLU A 123 -12.85 -14.63 -1.40
N LYS A 124 -11.90 -14.83 -0.49
CA LYS A 124 -11.89 -14.16 0.82
C LYS A 124 -11.79 -12.64 0.67
N ALA A 125 -10.92 -12.17 -0.22
CA ALA A 125 -10.82 -10.73 -0.50
C ALA A 125 -12.09 -10.19 -1.14
N VAL A 126 -12.71 -10.94 -2.07
CA VAL A 126 -13.98 -10.57 -2.70
C VAL A 126 -15.09 -10.43 -1.66
N GLU A 127 -15.20 -11.37 -0.72
CA GLU A 127 -16.17 -11.34 0.37
C GLU A 127 -16.01 -10.08 1.23
N LEU A 128 -14.78 -9.77 1.65
CA LEU A 128 -14.50 -8.58 2.45
C LEU A 128 -14.84 -7.27 1.71
N LEU A 129 -14.50 -7.18 0.43
CA LEU A 129 -14.80 -6.02 -0.42
C LEU A 129 -16.30 -5.85 -0.71
N LYS A 130 -17.06 -6.96 -0.72
CA LYS A 130 -18.53 -6.96 -0.89
C LYS A 130 -19.26 -6.64 0.41
N ALA A 131 -18.78 -7.16 1.54
CA ALA A 131 -19.39 -6.97 2.86
C ALA A 131 -19.19 -5.54 3.41
N ALA A 132 -18.21 -4.80 2.91
CA ALA A 132 -17.94 -3.44 3.36
C ALA A 132 -19.10 -2.48 3.03
N GLN A 133 -19.44 -1.62 4.00
CA GLN A 133 -20.51 -0.62 3.91
C GLN A 133 -19.95 0.78 4.12
N GLY A 134 -20.52 1.78 3.43
CA GLY A 134 -20.12 3.18 3.53
C GLY A 134 -18.77 3.45 2.86
N SER A 135 -17.66 3.05 3.49
CA SER A 135 -16.30 3.22 2.97
C SER A 135 -15.45 1.98 3.21
N VAL A 136 -14.50 1.74 2.31
CA VAL A 136 -13.58 0.61 2.35
C VAL A 136 -12.17 1.12 2.52
N LYS A 137 -11.51 0.73 3.61
CA LYS A 137 -10.12 1.04 3.90
C LYS A 137 -9.23 -0.08 3.42
N LEU A 138 -8.45 0.17 2.38
CA LEU A 138 -7.52 -0.77 1.78
C LEU A 138 -6.10 -0.44 2.23
N VAL A 139 -5.31 -1.46 2.55
CA VAL A 139 -3.85 -1.32 2.64
C VAL A 139 -3.24 -1.97 1.42
N VAL A 140 -2.47 -1.21 0.66
CA VAL A 140 -1.91 -1.64 -0.63
C VAL A 140 -0.44 -1.29 -0.76
N ARG A 141 0.28 -2.06 -1.56
CA ARG A 141 1.70 -1.83 -1.86
C ARG A 141 1.92 -1.89 -3.37
N TYR A 142 2.58 -0.89 -3.94
CA TYR A 142 2.78 -0.83 -5.39
C TYR A 142 3.96 -1.70 -5.82
N THR A 143 3.67 -2.82 -6.48
CA THR A 143 4.66 -3.78 -6.99
C THR A 143 4.34 -4.16 -8.45
N PRO A 144 4.36 -3.20 -9.39
CA PRO A 144 3.93 -3.42 -10.78
C PRO A 144 4.78 -4.45 -11.51
N LYS A 145 6.11 -4.48 -11.27
CA LYS A 145 7.02 -5.47 -11.87
C LYS A 145 6.63 -6.90 -11.51
N VAL A 146 6.20 -7.13 -10.26
CA VAL A 146 5.76 -8.45 -9.81
C VAL A 146 4.45 -8.85 -10.50
N LEU A 147 3.52 -7.91 -10.67
CA LEU A 147 2.29 -8.14 -11.44
C LEU A 147 2.61 -8.50 -12.90
N GLU A 148 3.51 -7.78 -13.56
CA GLU A 148 3.91 -8.03 -14.95
C GLU A 148 4.56 -9.42 -15.13
N GLU A 149 5.51 -9.78 -14.25
CA GLU A 149 6.14 -11.10 -14.24
C GLU A 149 5.12 -12.23 -14.06
N MET A 150 4.15 -12.01 -13.17
CA MET A 150 3.08 -12.93 -12.87
C MET A 150 2.11 -13.11 -14.05
N GLU A 151 1.66 -12.01 -14.66
CA GLU A 151 0.82 -12.06 -15.88
C GLU A 151 1.55 -12.78 -17.02
N ALA A 152 2.84 -12.51 -17.21
CA ALA A 152 3.66 -13.19 -18.21
C ALA A 152 3.77 -14.70 -17.95
N ARG A 153 3.86 -15.12 -16.68
CA ARG A 153 3.86 -16.54 -16.29
C ARG A 153 2.53 -17.22 -16.63
N PHE A 154 1.41 -16.56 -16.34
CA PHE A 154 0.08 -17.08 -16.67
C PHE A 154 -0.12 -17.20 -18.18
N GLU A 155 0.32 -16.20 -18.96
CA GLU A 155 0.19 -16.23 -20.42
C GLU A 155 1.05 -17.33 -21.05
N LYS A 156 2.28 -17.54 -20.56
CA LYS A 156 3.12 -18.67 -20.99
C LYS A 156 2.45 -20.02 -20.75
N MET A 157 1.85 -20.22 -19.58
CA MET A 157 1.15 -21.47 -19.23
C MET A 157 -0.09 -21.68 -20.10
N ARG A 158 -0.88 -20.62 -20.34
CA ARG A 158 -2.07 -20.64 -21.20
C ARG A 158 -1.70 -20.94 -22.66
N SER A 159 -0.64 -20.32 -23.16
CA SER A 159 -0.10 -20.53 -24.50
C SER A 159 0.44 -21.95 -24.71
N ALA A 160 1.09 -22.55 -23.70
CA ALA A 160 1.56 -23.94 -23.78
C ALA A 160 0.39 -24.93 -23.90
N ARG A 161 -0.67 -24.74 -23.11
CA ARG A 161 -1.86 -25.60 -23.12
C ARG A 161 -2.61 -25.56 -24.46
N ARG A 162 -2.69 -24.37 -25.08
CA ARG A 162 -3.29 -24.22 -26.43
C ARG A 162 -2.50 -24.96 -27.52
N ARG A 163 -1.16 -24.97 -27.43
CA ARG A 163 -0.31 -25.68 -28.41
C ARG A 163 -0.46 -27.20 -28.31
N GLN A 164 -0.59 -27.75 -27.10
CA GLN A 164 -0.81 -29.19 -26.91
C GLN A 164 -2.16 -29.68 -27.42
N GLN A 165 -3.19 -28.82 -27.46
CA GLN A 165 -4.50 -29.18 -28.01
C GLN A 165 -4.53 -29.21 -29.55
N HIS A 166 -3.60 -28.55 -30.23
CA HIS A 166 -3.55 -28.55 -31.70
C HIS A 166 -2.72 -29.72 -32.26
N THR A 167 -1.84 -30.34 -31.46
CA THR A 167 -1.03 -31.49 -31.88
C THR A 167 -1.74 -32.84 -31.69
N SER A 168 -2.94 -32.89 -31.10
CA SER A 168 -3.69 -34.15 -30.91
C SER A 168 -4.79 -34.38 -31.97
N TYR A 169 -4.90 -33.51 -32.98
CA TYR A 169 -5.91 -33.60 -34.06
C TYR A 169 -5.28 -33.71 -35.47
N SER A 170 -3.97 -33.96 -35.53
CA SER A 170 -3.19 -34.17 -36.75
C SER A 170 -2.39 -35.46 -36.60
#